data_AF-A0A3S3IXA1-F1
#
_entry.id   AF-A0A3S3IXA1-F1
#
_cell.length_a   1.000
_cell.length_b   1.000
_cell.length_c   1.000
_cell.angle_alpha   90.00
_cell.angle_beta   90.00
_cell.angle_gamma   90.00
#
_symmetry.space_group_name_H-M   'P 1'
#
loop_
_entity.id
_entity.type
_entity.pdbx_description
1 polymer ?
#
loop_
_entity_poly.entity_id
_entity_poly.type
_entity_poly.pdbx_seq_one_letter_code
_entity_poly.pdbx_strand_id
1 'polypeptide(L)'
;MSTFFYMLLAFVVGILVGWFIWGRLRGELDSLRGDLDRTRSERDTLRADSDRLKGELDACGRARADLESRLRNAPAAKAGADKAATPAPAALMSTPASATSAAAKVAPAKPAAAKKPAATKTAAAKPAAKPAAPKKAAPAKKAAAPKAARGKADSLRRLIGIGPVNEKLLKGQGVTTYAQIAAWTDADVKRIEEVLNFDGRIAREKWIEQAKLLAAGDEAEFARQFPTAGTASNT
;
A
#
# COMPACT_ATOMS: atom_id res chain seq x y z
N MET A 1 -38.31 49.05 10.61
CA MET A 1 -37.01 48.58 11.15
C MET A 1 -36.69 47.13 10.80
N SER A 2 -37.66 46.21 10.81
CA SER A 2 -37.39 44.76 10.70
C SER A 2 -36.76 44.28 9.38
N THR A 3 -37.09 44.89 8.23
CA THR A 3 -36.53 44.50 6.91
C THR A 3 -35.05 44.80 6.76
N PHE A 4 -34.59 45.93 7.33
CA PHE A 4 -33.18 46.31 7.30
C PHE A 4 -32.31 45.35 8.13
N PHE A 5 -32.86 44.85 9.24
CA PHE A 5 -32.19 43.87 10.10
C PHE A 5 -32.00 42.52 9.39
N TYR A 6 -33.01 42.02 8.66
CA TYR A 6 -32.88 40.78 7.89
C TYR A 6 -31.90 40.89 6.71
N MET A 7 -31.85 42.04 6.04
CA MET A 7 -30.87 42.28 4.97
C MET A 7 -29.43 42.30 5.52
N LEU A 8 -29.21 42.94 6.66
CA LEU A 8 -27.92 42.93 7.34
C LEU A 8 -27.53 41.51 7.80
N LEU A 9 -28.49 40.77 8.37
CA LEU A 9 -28.28 39.39 8.81
C LEU A 9 -27.90 38.48 7.63
N ALA A 10 -28.61 38.58 6.51
CA ALA A 10 -28.31 37.80 5.30
C ALA A 10 -26.92 38.12 4.74
N PHE A 11 -26.50 39.38 4.76
CA PHE A 11 -25.17 39.81 4.32
C PHE A 11 -24.06 39.21 5.19
N VAL A 12 -24.21 39.26 6.52
CA VAL A 12 -23.24 38.67 7.46
C VAL A 12 -23.18 37.15 7.31
N VAL A 13 -24.32 36.48 7.14
CA VAL A 13 -24.35 35.03 6.88
C VAL A 13 -23.66 34.71 5.56
N GLY A 14 -23.87 35.50 4.50
CA GLY A 14 -23.19 35.34 3.22
C GLY A 14 -21.67 35.46 3.34
N ILE A 15 -21.18 36.43 4.12
CA ILE A 15 -19.74 36.58 4.39
C ILE A 15 -19.20 35.38 5.19
N LEU A 16 -19.90 34.94 6.23
CA LEU A 16 -19.47 33.80 7.04
C LEU A 16 -19.44 32.49 6.26
N VAL A 17 -20.43 32.25 5.41
CA VAL A 17 -20.49 31.09 4.52
C VAL A 17 -19.40 31.17 3.45
N GLY A 18 -19.21 32.34 2.84
CA GLY A 18 -18.12 32.57 1.88
C GLY A 18 -16.74 32.36 2.51
N TRP A 19 -16.52 32.87 3.73
CA TRP A 19 -15.28 32.69 4.48
C TRP A 19 -15.04 31.21 4.85
N PHE A 20 -16.08 30.49 5.27
CA PHE A 20 -15.99 29.08 5.61
C PHE A 20 -15.70 28.19 4.38
N ILE A 21 -16.39 28.43 3.27
CA ILE A 21 -16.17 27.71 2.01
C ILE A 21 -14.78 28.02 1.46
N TRP A 22 -14.36 29.29 1.45
CA TRP A 22 -13.03 29.69 0.99
C TRP A 22 -11.93 29.10 1.88
N GLY A 23 -12.08 29.14 3.20
CA GLY A 23 -11.09 28.57 4.14
C GLY A 23 -10.90 27.07 3.92
N ARG A 24 -12.00 26.33 3.73
CA ARG A 24 -11.94 24.90 3.41
C ARG A 24 -11.31 24.64 2.05
N LEU A 25 -11.71 25.35 0.99
CA LEU A 25 -11.14 25.20 -0.35
C LEU A 25 -9.65 25.59 -0.39
N ARG A 26 -9.24 26.60 0.39
CA ARG A 26 -7.84 27.06 0.46
C ARG A 26 -6.93 26.04 1.13
N GLY A 27 -7.40 25.36 2.17
CA GLY A 27 -6.65 24.26 2.78
C GLY A 27 -6.48 23.08 1.80
N GLU A 28 -7.52 22.77 1.02
CA GLU A 28 -7.44 21.74 -0.02
C GLU A 28 -6.46 22.14 -1.13
N LEU A 29 -6.51 23.39 -1.61
CA LEU A 29 -5.57 23.94 -2.59
C LEU A 29 -4.10 23.91 -2.11
N ASP A 30 -3.86 24.22 -0.83
CA ASP A 30 -2.52 24.19 -0.24
C ASP A 30 -1.97 22.76 -0.18
N SER A 31 -2.81 21.79 0.20
CA SER A 31 -2.44 20.38 0.18
C SER A 31 -2.15 19.85 -1.23
N LEU A 32 -2.99 20.20 -2.21
CA LEU A 32 -2.80 19.87 -3.63
C LEU A 32 -1.51 20.49 -4.18
N ARG A 33 -1.16 21.69 -3.71
CA ARG A 33 0.08 22.37 -4.10
C ARG A 33 1.31 21.65 -3.52
N GLY A 34 1.26 21.26 -2.25
CA GLY A 34 2.30 20.45 -1.61
C GLY A 34 2.52 19.12 -2.33
N ASP A 35 1.45 18.44 -2.74
CA ASP A 35 1.53 17.19 -3.51
C ASP A 35 2.17 17.40 -4.90
N LEU A 36 1.86 18.51 -5.58
CA LEU A 36 2.46 18.86 -6.86
C LEU A 36 3.97 19.13 -6.73
N ASP A 37 4.37 19.87 -5.69
CA ASP A 37 5.78 20.16 -5.43
C ASP A 37 6.56 18.89 -5.06
N ARG A 38 5.94 17.98 -4.29
CA ARG A 38 6.51 16.66 -4.01
C ARG A 38 6.70 15.85 -5.29
N THR A 39 5.68 15.78 -6.13
CA THR A 39 5.75 15.07 -7.43
C THR A 39 6.82 15.66 -8.34
N ARG A 40 7.01 16.98 -8.29
CA ARG A 40 8.08 17.65 -9.04
C ARG A 40 9.45 17.25 -8.52
N SER A 41 9.64 17.27 -7.20
CA SER A 41 10.88 16.82 -6.56
C SER A 41 11.23 15.39 -6.91
N GLU A 42 10.26 14.47 -6.91
CA GLU A 42 10.46 13.07 -7.29
C GLU A 42 10.94 12.91 -8.74
N ARG A 43 10.41 13.74 -9.66
CA ARG A 43 10.90 13.76 -11.05
C ARG A 43 12.32 14.29 -11.16
N ASP A 44 12.66 15.32 -10.39
CA ASP A 44 14.01 15.89 -10.42
C ASP A 44 15.04 14.92 -9.85
N THR A 45 14.71 14.16 -8.79
CA THR A 45 15.58 13.10 -8.27
C THR A 45 15.77 11.96 -9.27
N LEU A 46 14.68 11.48 -9.91
CA LEU A 46 14.76 10.42 -10.92
C LEU A 46 15.61 10.84 -12.13
N ARG A 47 15.56 12.11 -12.50
CA ARG A 47 16.39 12.66 -13.57
C ARG A 47 17.86 12.65 -13.18
N ALA A 48 18.18 13.11 -11.97
CA ALA A 48 19.55 13.10 -11.46
C ALA A 48 20.12 11.67 -11.37
N ASP A 49 19.33 10.71 -10.92
CA ASP A 49 19.71 9.29 -10.90
C ASP A 49 19.95 8.77 -12.33
N SER A 50 19.07 9.11 -13.27
CA SER A 50 19.23 8.72 -14.68
C SER A 50 20.54 9.27 -15.27
N ASP A 51 20.86 10.54 -15.01
CA ASP A 51 22.09 11.18 -15.47
C ASP A 51 23.33 10.55 -14.81
N ARG A 52 23.25 10.20 -13.52
CA ARG A 52 24.31 9.49 -12.80
C ARG A 52 24.56 8.10 -13.39
N LEU A 53 23.51 7.30 -13.58
CA LEU A 53 23.61 5.96 -14.16
C LEU A 53 24.20 6.01 -15.57
N LYS A 54 23.81 7.02 -16.35
CA LYS A 54 24.38 7.23 -17.68
C LYS A 54 25.88 7.55 -17.61
N GLY A 55 26.29 8.40 -16.67
CA GLY A 55 27.71 8.69 -16.43
C GLY A 55 28.51 7.46 -15.99
N GLU A 56 27.94 6.61 -15.13
CA GLU A 56 28.53 5.34 -14.73
C GLU A 56 28.67 4.37 -15.92
N LEU A 57 27.65 4.29 -16.77
CA LEU A 57 27.69 3.49 -17.99
C LEU A 57 28.77 3.97 -18.98
N ASP A 58 28.87 5.29 -19.20
CA ASP A 58 29.90 5.88 -20.04
C ASP A 58 31.32 5.65 -19.47
N ALA A 59 31.46 5.72 -18.14
CA ALA A 59 32.73 5.40 -17.48
C ALA A 59 33.12 3.93 -17.65
N CYS A 60 32.16 3.01 -17.48
CA CYS A 60 32.35 1.58 -17.76
C CYS A 60 32.72 1.33 -19.23
N GLY A 61 32.06 2.02 -20.17
CA GLY A 61 32.37 1.95 -21.59
C GLY A 61 33.81 2.40 -21.89
N ARG A 62 34.25 3.50 -21.30
CA ARG A 62 35.64 3.98 -21.42
C ARG A 62 36.65 2.99 -20.81
N ALA A 63 36.37 2.45 -19.63
CA ALA A 63 37.24 1.45 -19.00
C ALA A 63 37.37 0.19 -19.85
N ARG A 64 36.28 -0.27 -20.46
CA ARG A 64 36.28 -1.38 -21.40
C ARG A 64 37.15 -1.08 -22.63
N ALA A 65 37.02 0.11 -23.21
CA ALA A 65 37.81 0.52 -24.38
C ALA A 65 39.31 0.62 -24.09
N ASP A 66 39.69 1.08 -22.89
CA ASP A 66 41.09 1.11 -22.42
C ASP A 66 41.65 -0.31 -22.29
N LEU A 67 40.92 -1.22 -21.65
CA LEU A 67 41.30 -2.63 -21.54
C LEU A 67 41.46 -3.29 -22.91
N GLU A 68 40.53 -3.04 -23.84
CA GLU A 68 40.59 -3.58 -25.19
C GLU A 68 41.82 -3.04 -25.95
N SER A 69 42.15 -1.76 -25.79
CA SER A 69 43.33 -1.14 -26.39
C SER A 69 44.63 -1.71 -25.80
N ARG A 70 44.68 -1.97 -24.48
CA ARG A 70 45.81 -2.65 -23.82
C ARG A 70 45.97 -4.08 -24.31
N LEU A 71 44.87 -4.83 -24.47
CA LEU A 71 44.91 -6.19 -25.02
C LEU A 71 45.39 -6.20 -26.47
N ARG A 72 44.96 -5.23 -27.28
CA ARG A 72 45.34 -5.11 -28.70
C ARG A 72 46.80 -4.69 -28.88
N ASN A 73 47.29 -3.78 -28.03
CA ASN A 73 48.66 -3.26 -28.09
C ASN A 73 49.64 -4.07 -27.23
N ALA A 74 49.18 -5.11 -26.53
CA ALA A 74 50.06 -6.01 -25.81
C ALA A 74 50.93 -6.78 -26.84
N PRO A 75 52.25 -6.57 -26.87
CA PRO A 75 53.10 -7.32 -27.78
C PRO A 75 53.09 -8.78 -27.35
N ALA A 76 52.95 -9.69 -28.32
CA ALA A 76 53.18 -11.11 -28.10
C ALA A 76 54.66 -11.34 -27.79
N ALA A 77 55.07 -11.27 -26.52
CA ALA A 77 56.40 -11.70 -26.09
C ALA A 77 56.40 -12.16 -24.63
N LYS A 78 56.83 -13.40 -24.42
CA LYS A 78 57.46 -13.83 -23.17
C LYS A 78 58.54 -12.81 -22.77
N ALA A 79 58.43 -12.26 -21.56
CA ALA A 79 59.50 -11.89 -20.62
C ALA A 79 59.06 -10.67 -19.78
N GLY A 80 59.15 -10.77 -18.46
CA GLY A 80 59.03 -9.63 -17.55
C GLY A 80 57.94 -9.77 -16.48
N ALA A 81 57.99 -10.84 -15.70
CA ALA A 81 57.30 -10.92 -14.41
C ALA A 81 58.04 -10.07 -13.36
N ASP A 82 58.24 -8.77 -13.60
CA ASP A 82 58.93 -7.88 -12.65
C ASP A 82 58.39 -6.44 -12.73
N LYS A 83 57.07 -6.27 -12.69
CA LYS A 83 56.46 -5.04 -12.16
C LYS A 83 54.98 -5.23 -11.79
N ALA A 84 54.69 -6.26 -11.01
CA ALA A 84 53.44 -6.38 -10.28
C ALA A 84 53.71 -6.01 -8.81
N ALA A 85 53.78 -4.71 -8.52
CA ALA A 85 53.73 -4.18 -7.17
C ALA A 85 52.82 -2.95 -7.16
N THR A 86 51.71 -3.13 -6.45
CA THR A 86 50.47 -2.36 -6.34
C THR A 86 50.68 -0.96 -5.67
N PRO A 87 49.66 -0.08 -5.54
CA PRO A 87 48.58 -0.33 -4.59
C PRO A 87 47.17 -0.10 -5.17
N ALA A 88 46.31 -1.07 -4.88
CA ALA A 88 44.87 -0.92 -4.96
C ALA A 88 44.43 0.08 -3.88
N PRO A 89 43.62 1.09 -4.18
CA PRO A 89 43.04 1.92 -3.13
C PRO A 89 42.04 1.09 -2.33
N ALA A 90 42.42 0.81 -1.09
CA ALA A 90 41.54 0.35 -0.03
C ALA A 90 40.56 1.48 0.34
N ALA A 91 39.36 1.46 -0.26
CA ALA A 91 38.11 2.08 0.21
C ALA A 91 37.07 1.70 -0.85
N LEU A 92 36.12 0.80 -0.66
CA LEU A 92 35.02 0.84 0.31
C LEU A 92 34.44 -0.59 0.40
N MET A 93 34.84 -1.37 1.39
CA MET A 93 34.12 -2.57 1.82
C MET A 93 33.73 -2.35 3.28
N SER A 94 32.69 -1.55 3.49
CA SER A 94 31.92 -1.55 4.73
C SER A 94 30.49 -1.93 4.39
N THR A 95 30.29 -3.18 4.00
CA THR A 95 29.00 -3.87 4.10
C THR A 95 29.08 -4.78 5.32
N PRO A 96 28.28 -4.59 6.39
CA PRO A 96 28.11 -5.65 7.36
C PRO A 96 26.96 -6.52 6.86
N ALA A 97 27.29 -7.66 6.26
CA ALA A 97 26.36 -8.77 6.07
C ALA A 97 26.95 -10.04 6.68
N SER A 98 26.49 -10.33 7.92
CA SER A 98 26.15 -11.65 8.47
C SER A 98 27.25 -12.70 8.70
N ALA A 99 27.35 -13.22 9.94
CA ALA A 99 26.85 -14.57 10.28
C ALA A 99 27.27 -15.08 11.69
N THR A 100 26.40 -15.93 12.24
CA THR A 100 26.67 -17.07 13.17
C THR A 100 26.91 -16.74 14.66
N SER A 101 25.99 -17.00 15.58
CA SER A 101 25.45 -18.29 16.10
C SER A 101 26.48 -19.18 16.82
N ALA A 102 26.42 -19.18 18.16
CA ALA A 102 26.79 -20.31 19.03
C ALA A 102 26.24 -19.99 20.45
N ALA A 103 25.13 -20.60 20.86
CA ALA A 103 25.06 -21.88 21.56
C ALA A 103 25.50 -21.82 23.03
N ALA A 104 24.51 -21.74 23.94
CA ALA A 104 24.62 -22.27 25.30
C ALA A 104 23.56 -23.38 25.47
N LYS A 105 24.07 -24.60 25.56
CA LYS A 105 23.42 -25.89 25.87
C LYS A 105 23.47 -26.03 27.41
N VAL A 106 22.48 -26.54 28.15
CA VAL A 106 22.19 -27.96 28.49
C VAL A 106 21.02 -27.88 29.52
N ALA A 107 19.80 -28.36 29.24
CA ALA A 107 19.19 -29.69 29.54
C ALA A 107 18.84 -29.94 31.03
N PRO A 108 18.05 -30.99 31.39
CA PRO A 108 16.66 -31.31 30.99
C PRO A 108 15.77 -31.72 32.20
N ALA A 109 14.44 -31.67 32.06
CA ALA A 109 13.55 -32.53 32.88
C ALA A 109 12.27 -32.93 32.08
N LYS A 110 12.08 -34.23 31.99
CA LYS A 110 10.92 -35.01 31.48
C LYS A 110 10.67 -36.09 32.57
N PRO A 111 9.63 -36.94 32.57
CA PRO A 111 8.27 -36.93 31.96
C PRO A 111 7.14 -37.25 32.98
N ALA A 112 5.88 -37.18 32.53
CA ALA A 112 4.76 -38.13 32.78
C ALA A 112 3.43 -37.35 32.96
N ALA A 113 2.26 -37.74 32.47
CA ALA A 113 1.82 -38.84 31.63
C ALA A 113 0.39 -38.52 31.09
N ALA A 114 0.11 -39.05 29.90
CA ALA A 114 -1.14 -39.63 29.41
C ALA A 114 -2.51 -39.09 29.86
N LYS A 115 -3.35 -38.70 28.89
CA LYS A 115 -4.39 -39.59 28.30
C LYS A 115 -5.19 -38.89 27.17
N LYS A 116 -5.06 -39.44 25.96
CA LYS A 116 -6.08 -39.54 24.89
C LYS A 116 -6.67 -40.97 25.06
N PRO A 117 -7.94 -41.34 24.76
CA PRO A 117 -8.59 -41.06 23.46
C PRO A 117 -10.14 -41.00 23.36
N ALA A 118 -10.60 -40.43 22.22
CA ALA A 118 -11.75 -40.85 21.39
C ALA A 118 -13.15 -40.94 22.05
N ALA A 119 -14.30 -40.94 21.38
CA ALA A 119 -14.82 -40.47 20.11
C ALA A 119 -16.35 -40.68 20.21
N THR A 120 -17.13 -39.91 19.43
CA THR A 120 -18.41 -40.31 18.80
C THR A 120 -19.71 -40.56 19.60
N LYS A 121 -20.78 -39.97 19.01
CA LYS A 121 -22.20 -40.42 18.91
C LYS A 121 -23.09 -40.19 20.15
N THR A 122 -24.40 -39.96 20.11
CA THR A 122 -25.44 -39.48 19.16
C THR A 122 -26.71 -39.32 20.02
N ALA A 123 -27.72 -38.60 19.53
CA ALA A 123 -29.16 -38.75 19.83
C ALA A 123 -29.78 -38.02 21.05
N ALA A 124 -30.40 -36.88 20.73
CA ALA A 124 -31.85 -36.63 20.82
C ALA A 124 -32.64 -37.09 22.05
N ALA A 125 -33.25 -36.12 22.77
CA ALA A 125 -34.68 -36.11 23.09
C ALA A 125 -35.12 -34.72 23.65
N LYS A 126 -35.96 -34.02 22.87
CA LYS A 126 -36.99 -33.05 23.33
C LYS A 126 -38.17 -33.88 23.93
N PRO A 127 -39.31 -33.35 24.46
CA PRO A 127 -39.75 -31.96 24.69
C PRO A 127 -40.62 -31.69 25.97
N ALA A 128 -40.78 -30.41 26.34
CA ALA A 128 -42.07 -29.78 26.76
C ALA A 128 -41.80 -28.31 27.12
N ALA A 129 -42.08 -27.33 26.26
CA ALA A 129 -43.37 -26.66 26.00
C ALA A 129 -43.62 -25.50 27.00
N LYS A 130 -43.38 -24.23 26.60
CA LYS A 130 -44.30 -23.25 25.93
C LYS A 130 -45.25 -22.56 26.96
N PRO A 131 -45.94 -21.42 26.70
CA PRO A 131 -45.96 -20.57 25.49
C PRO A 131 -46.14 -19.04 25.70
N ALA A 132 -45.66 -18.24 24.74
CA ALA A 132 -46.46 -17.15 24.14
C ALA A 132 -45.83 -16.73 22.79
N ALA A 133 -46.69 -16.54 21.79
CA ALA A 133 -46.40 -16.37 20.35
C ALA A 133 -47.01 -15.02 19.88
N PRO A 134 -47.20 -14.73 18.56
CA PRO A 134 -46.25 -14.54 17.45
C PRO A 134 -46.55 -13.27 16.59
N LYS A 135 -45.74 -13.09 15.52
CA LYS A 135 -45.92 -12.32 14.25
C LYS A 135 -45.43 -10.86 14.20
N LYS A 136 -44.51 -10.55 13.26
CA LYS A 136 -44.77 -9.96 11.92
C LYS A 136 -43.48 -9.84 11.09
N ALA A 137 -43.62 -9.84 9.75
CA ALA A 137 -42.55 -9.83 8.75
C ALA A 137 -41.96 -8.43 8.43
N ALA A 138 -40.66 -8.42 8.05
CA ALA A 138 -39.84 -7.41 7.32
C ALA A 138 -39.60 -6.01 7.98
N PRO A 139 -38.52 -5.24 7.66
CA PRO A 139 -37.38 -5.48 6.74
C PRO A 139 -35.97 -5.28 7.40
N ALA A 140 -34.93 -5.46 6.57
CA ALA A 140 -33.49 -5.43 6.85
C ALA A 140 -33.00 -4.42 7.92
N LYS A 141 -32.40 -4.95 8.98
CA LYS A 141 -31.63 -4.17 9.96
C LYS A 141 -30.21 -3.99 9.41
N LYS A 142 -29.96 -2.79 8.87
CA LYS A 142 -28.64 -2.27 8.48
C LYS A 142 -27.64 -2.60 9.60
N ALA A 143 -26.76 -3.56 9.36
CA ALA A 143 -25.65 -3.84 10.25
C ALA A 143 -24.78 -2.59 10.27
N ALA A 144 -24.71 -1.94 11.43
CA ALA A 144 -23.83 -0.81 11.64
C ALA A 144 -22.39 -1.28 11.39
N ALA A 145 -21.76 -0.70 10.38
CA ALA A 145 -20.34 -0.88 10.12
C ALA A 145 -19.55 -0.61 11.41
N PRO A 146 -18.50 -1.41 11.72
CA PRO A 146 -17.58 -1.05 12.79
C PRO A 146 -17.02 0.33 12.46
N LYS A 147 -17.17 1.26 13.40
CA LYS A 147 -16.71 2.64 13.30
C LYS A 147 -15.20 2.60 13.12
N ALA A 148 -14.73 2.64 11.87
CA ALA A 148 -13.33 2.82 11.55
C ALA A 148 -12.84 4.04 12.32
N ALA A 149 -11.74 3.87 13.06
CA ALA A 149 -10.99 4.99 13.61
C ALA A 149 -10.87 6.04 12.51
N ARG A 150 -11.02 7.32 12.85
CA ARG A 150 -10.88 8.45 11.93
C ARG A 150 -9.41 8.55 11.53
N GLY A 151 -8.96 7.56 10.77
CA GLY A 151 -7.63 7.37 10.26
C GLY A 151 -7.46 8.23 9.03
N LYS A 152 -6.22 8.65 8.84
CA LYS A 152 -5.72 9.30 7.63
C LYS A 152 -6.27 8.57 6.40
N ALA A 153 -6.76 9.30 5.40
CA ALA A 153 -7.21 8.67 4.16
C ALA A 153 -6.03 7.92 3.52
N ASP A 154 -6.27 6.68 3.14
CA ASP A 154 -5.29 5.81 2.49
C ASP A 154 -5.16 6.15 1.01
N SER A 155 -4.04 5.74 0.41
CA SER A 155 -3.82 5.87 -1.04
C SER A 155 -4.38 4.65 -1.77
N LEU A 156 -5.62 4.71 -2.23
CA LEU A 156 -6.27 3.55 -2.87
C LEU A 156 -5.56 3.11 -4.16
N ARG A 157 -4.75 4.00 -4.75
CA ARG A 157 -3.87 3.73 -5.91
C ARG A 157 -2.83 2.63 -5.70
N ARG A 158 -2.62 2.20 -4.45
CA ARG A 158 -1.74 1.06 -4.14
C ARG A 158 -2.35 -0.27 -4.59
N LEU A 159 -3.67 -0.37 -4.70
CA LEU A 159 -4.34 -1.56 -5.22
C LEU A 159 -4.19 -1.69 -6.73
N ILE A 160 -4.24 -2.92 -7.23
CA ILE A 160 -4.12 -3.19 -8.65
C ILE A 160 -5.34 -2.71 -9.43
N GLY A 161 -5.15 -1.92 -10.50
CA GLY A 161 -6.25 -1.42 -11.34
C GLY A 161 -6.99 -0.18 -10.79
N ILE A 162 -6.52 0.42 -9.69
CA ILE A 162 -7.04 1.70 -9.19
C ILE A 162 -6.19 2.87 -9.70
N GLY A 163 -6.66 3.48 -10.79
CA GLY A 163 -6.09 4.73 -11.30
C GLY A 163 -6.54 5.99 -10.55
N PRO A 164 -5.93 7.16 -10.84
CA PRO A 164 -6.29 8.44 -10.22
C PRO A 164 -7.77 8.80 -10.38
N VAL A 165 -8.37 8.44 -11.53
CA VAL A 165 -9.80 8.67 -11.81
C VAL A 165 -10.65 7.79 -10.89
N ASN A 166 -10.37 6.48 -10.84
CA ASN A 166 -11.11 5.53 -10.01
C ASN A 166 -10.97 5.86 -8.52
N GLU A 167 -9.78 6.23 -8.06
CA GLU A 167 -9.57 6.67 -6.68
C GLU A 167 -10.43 7.89 -6.36
N LYS A 168 -10.51 8.88 -7.26
CA LYS A 168 -11.36 10.06 -7.07
C LYS A 168 -12.84 9.69 -6.98
N LEU A 169 -13.31 8.77 -7.83
CA LEU A 169 -14.69 8.27 -7.78
C LEU A 169 -14.97 7.53 -6.46
N LEU A 170 -14.07 6.64 -6.03
CA LEU A 170 -14.19 5.90 -4.77
C LEU A 170 -14.22 6.84 -3.57
N LYS A 171 -13.32 7.83 -3.53
CA LYS A 171 -13.33 8.87 -2.49
C LYS A 171 -14.62 9.69 -2.52
N GLY A 172 -15.15 9.99 -3.71
CA GLY A 172 -16.47 10.62 -3.89
C GLY A 172 -17.63 9.78 -3.34
N GLN A 173 -17.51 8.44 -3.38
CA GLN A 173 -18.45 7.49 -2.77
C GLN A 173 -18.23 7.28 -1.27
N GLY A 174 -17.29 8.02 -0.65
CA GLY A 174 -16.96 7.90 0.77
C GLY A 174 -16.01 6.74 1.10
N VAL A 175 -15.45 6.07 0.08
CA VAL A 175 -14.46 5.01 0.25
C VAL A 175 -13.07 5.65 0.27
N THR A 176 -12.45 5.69 1.45
CA THR A 176 -11.20 6.42 1.70
C THR A 176 -10.12 5.60 2.37
N THR A 177 -10.42 4.37 2.80
CA THR A 177 -9.47 3.51 3.53
C THR A 177 -9.46 2.09 3.00
N TYR A 178 -8.35 1.38 3.13
CA TYR A 178 -8.26 -0.05 2.75
C TYR A 178 -9.20 -0.91 3.58
N ALA A 179 -9.37 -0.59 4.87
CA ALA A 179 -10.27 -1.30 5.76
C ALA A 179 -11.73 -1.33 5.27
N GLN A 180 -12.19 -0.27 4.59
CA GLN A 180 -13.52 -0.23 4.00
C GLN A 180 -13.66 -1.18 2.80
N ILE A 181 -12.65 -1.21 1.93
CA ILE A 181 -12.61 -2.11 0.77
C ILE A 181 -12.49 -3.57 1.21
N ALA A 182 -11.67 -3.83 2.23
CA ALA A 182 -11.50 -5.16 2.83
C ALA A 182 -12.80 -5.72 3.44
N ALA A 183 -13.73 -4.83 3.83
CA ALA A 183 -15.02 -5.15 4.43
C ALA A 183 -16.18 -5.18 3.41
N TRP A 184 -15.91 -5.00 2.12
CA TRP A 184 -16.96 -5.05 1.10
C TRP A 184 -17.61 -6.42 1.01
N THR A 185 -18.94 -6.39 0.90
CA THR A 185 -19.77 -7.53 0.53
C THR A 185 -19.94 -7.60 -0.99
N ASP A 186 -20.44 -8.72 -1.51
CA ASP A 186 -20.76 -8.84 -2.95
C ASP A 186 -21.74 -7.76 -3.43
N ALA A 187 -22.64 -7.32 -2.56
CA ALA A 187 -23.56 -6.22 -2.84
C ALA A 187 -22.84 -4.86 -2.94
N ASP A 188 -21.82 -4.63 -2.11
CA ASP A 188 -20.98 -3.44 -2.19
C ASP A 188 -20.13 -3.44 -3.45
N VAL A 189 -19.55 -4.59 -3.79
CA VAL A 189 -18.80 -4.78 -5.03
C VAL A 189 -19.67 -4.41 -6.23
N LYS A 190 -20.87 -4.99 -6.34
CA LYS A 190 -21.77 -4.72 -7.47
C LYS A 190 -22.16 -3.25 -7.56
N ARG A 191 -22.48 -2.61 -6.44
CA ARG A 191 -22.80 -1.18 -6.38
C ARG A 191 -21.62 -0.31 -6.85
N ILE A 192 -20.40 -0.66 -6.44
CA ILE A 192 -19.20 0.10 -6.82
C ILE A 192 -18.85 -0.16 -8.30
N GLU A 193 -18.97 -1.40 -8.80
CA GLU A 193 -18.76 -1.74 -10.20
C GLU A 193 -19.71 -0.96 -11.13
N GLU A 194 -20.98 -0.78 -10.75
CA GLU A 194 -21.95 0.03 -11.48
C GLU A 194 -21.54 1.52 -11.51
N VAL A 195 -21.08 2.06 -10.37
CA VAL A 195 -20.64 3.47 -10.30
C VAL A 195 -19.38 3.72 -11.12
N LEU A 196 -18.44 2.77 -11.13
CA LEU A 196 -17.19 2.93 -11.85
C LEU A 196 -17.24 2.40 -13.29
N ASN A 197 -18.37 1.84 -13.71
CA ASN A 197 -18.62 1.32 -15.06
C ASN A 197 -17.61 0.25 -15.50
N PHE A 198 -17.26 -0.65 -14.59
CA PHE A 198 -16.48 -1.84 -14.92
C PHE A 198 -17.01 -3.05 -14.16
N ASP A 199 -17.59 -3.99 -14.90
CA ASP A 199 -18.12 -5.22 -14.33
C ASP A 199 -17.00 -6.24 -14.11
N GLY A 200 -16.95 -6.82 -12.91
CA GLY A 200 -16.08 -7.93 -12.55
C GLY A 200 -14.59 -7.60 -12.35
N ARG A 201 -14.15 -6.34 -12.49
CA ARG A 201 -12.73 -5.99 -12.29
C ARG A 201 -12.33 -6.11 -10.82
N ILE A 202 -13.22 -5.78 -9.88
CA ILE A 202 -12.91 -5.83 -8.44
C ILE A 202 -12.60 -7.27 -8.01
N ALA A 203 -13.37 -8.23 -8.56
CA ALA A 203 -13.15 -9.66 -8.35
C ALA A 203 -11.91 -10.19 -9.09
N ARG A 204 -11.74 -9.84 -10.37
CA ARG A 204 -10.59 -10.27 -11.19
C ARG A 204 -9.26 -9.81 -10.60
N GLU A 205 -9.20 -8.56 -10.19
CA GLU A 205 -8.02 -7.93 -9.59
C GLU A 205 -7.94 -8.16 -8.08
N LYS A 206 -8.88 -8.92 -7.49
CA LYS A 206 -8.83 -9.31 -6.07
C LYS A 206 -8.67 -8.13 -5.11
N TRP A 207 -9.38 -7.03 -5.36
CA TRP A 207 -9.22 -5.79 -4.57
C TRP A 207 -9.45 -6.00 -3.08
N ILE A 208 -10.39 -6.87 -2.72
CA ILE A 208 -10.71 -7.17 -1.31
C ILE A 208 -9.55 -7.91 -0.63
N GLU A 209 -8.90 -8.86 -1.30
CA GLU A 209 -7.75 -9.60 -0.76
C GLU A 209 -6.54 -8.65 -0.58
N GLN A 210 -6.27 -7.83 -1.57
CA GLN A 210 -5.22 -6.81 -1.51
C GLN A 210 -5.45 -5.79 -0.38
N ALA A 211 -6.68 -5.28 -0.27
CA ALA A 211 -7.06 -4.34 0.77
C ALA A 211 -6.92 -4.93 2.17
N LYS A 212 -7.15 -6.24 2.35
CA LYS A 212 -6.96 -6.91 3.65
C LYS A 212 -5.49 -6.90 4.07
N LEU A 213 -4.57 -7.25 3.17
CA LEU A 213 -3.12 -7.22 3.45
C LEU A 213 -2.64 -5.80 3.76
N LEU A 214 -3.09 -4.81 2.96
CA LEU A 214 -2.73 -3.40 3.17
C LEU A 214 -3.34 -2.82 4.46
N ALA A 215 -4.57 -3.21 4.81
CA ALA A 215 -5.20 -2.79 6.06
C ALA A 215 -4.56 -3.44 7.30
N ALA A 216 -4.02 -4.65 7.16
CA ALA A 216 -3.25 -5.34 8.19
C ALA A 216 -1.82 -4.79 8.36
N GLY A 217 -1.31 -4.06 7.36
CA GLY A 217 0.07 -3.57 7.33
C GLY A 217 1.08 -4.62 6.88
N ASP A 218 0.62 -5.74 6.29
CA ASP A 218 1.44 -6.85 5.83
C ASP A 218 2.05 -6.56 4.45
N GLU A 219 2.87 -5.51 4.38
CA GLU A 219 3.51 -5.03 3.16
C GLU A 219 4.38 -6.09 2.47
N ALA A 220 5.05 -6.92 3.27
CA ALA A 220 5.91 -7.98 2.76
C ALA A 220 5.11 -9.08 2.04
N GLU A 221 3.96 -9.47 2.58
CA GLU A 221 3.08 -10.47 1.95
C GLU A 221 2.36 -9.88 0.74
N PHE A 222 1.90 -8.63 0.86
CA PHE A 222 1.32 -7.87 -0.25
C PHE A 222 2.27 -7.79 -1.45
N ALA A 223 3.52 -7.38 -1.25
CA ALA A 223 4.51 -7.28 -2.32
C ALA A 223 4.87 -8.65 -2.92
N ARG A 224 4.83 -9.72 -2.11
CA ARG A 224 5.12 -11.08 -2.56
C ARG A 224 3.98 -11.68 -3.39
N GLN A 225 2.73 -11.39 -3.01
CA GLN A 225 1.54 -11.92 -3.69
C GLN A 225 1.10 -11.06 -4.88
N PHE A 226 1.35 -9.75 -4.82
CA PHE A 226 0.95 -8.76 -5.82
C PHE A 226 2.13 -7.87 -6.24
N PRO A 227 3.15 -8.41 -6.94
CA PRO A 227 4.39 -7.68 -7.25
C PRO A 227 4.20 -6.50 -8.23
N THR A 228 3.09 -6.45 -8.95
CA THR A 228 2.76 -5.36 -9.88
C THR A 228 1.98 -4.22 -9.23
N ALA A 229 1.56 -4.38 -7.97
CA ALA A 229 0.74 -3.40 -7.28
C ALA A 229 1.50 -2.10 -6.96
N GLY A 230 0.81 -0.96 -7.11
CA GLY A 230 1.38 0.37 -6.87
C GLY A 230 2.37 0.88 -7.94
N THR A 231 2.62 0.12 -9.01
CA THR A 231 3.47 0.56 -10.13
C THR A 231 2.72 1.46 -11.12
N ALA A 232 3.43 2.24 -11.95
CA ALA A 232 2.80 3.08 -12.98
C ALA A 232 2.05 2.25 -14.05
N SER A 233 2.40 0.97 -14.20
CA SER A 233 1.78 -0.01 -15.10
C SER A 233 0.42 -0.52 -14.61
N ASN A 234 -0.03 -0.04 -13.45
CA ASN A 234 -1.18 -0.55 -12.72
C ASN A 234 -2.52 0.10 -13.12
N THR A 235 -2.54 0.84 -14.23
CA THR A 235 -3.67 1.64 -14.70
C THR A 235 -4.13 1.19 -16.07
#